data_AF-A0A9X2H8J3-F1
#
_entry.id   AF-A0A9X2H8J3-F1
#
_cell.length_a   1.000
_cell.length_b   1.000
_cell.length_c   1.000
_cell.angle_alpha   90.00
_cell.angle_beta   90.00
_cell.angle_gamma   90.00
#
_symmetry.space_group_name_H-M   'P 1'
#
loop_
_entity.id
_entity.type
_entity.pdbx_description
1 polymer ?
#
loop_
_entity_poly.entity_id
_entity_poly.type
_entity_poly.pdbx_seq_one_letter_code
_entity_poly.pdbx_strand_id
1 'polypeptide(L)'
;MADPGVSAEVAALLAFAPAQLGFDDAASADESSFARHLADGAYDVSVGARVRVVGTLDPATRERLAARPEVALLDDAVTASGRVELRYWLKEQAVSITLHRFGNPSSAFHALAEELKG
;
A
#
# COMPACT_ATOMS: atom_id res chain seq x y z
N MET A 1 -19.84 5.15 9.14
CA MET A 1 -20.55 6.41 8.76
C MET A 1 -19.47 7.40 8.39
N ALA A 2 -19.47 7.93 7.17
CA ALA A 2 -18.45 8.89 6.73
C ALA A 2 -18.47 10.14 7.62
N ASP A 3 -17.29 10.68 7.92
CA ASP A 3 -17.14 11.91 8.71
C ASP A 3 -17.89 13.07 8.01
N PRO A 4 -18.72 13.85 8.73
CA PRO A 4 -19.45 14.99 8.16
C PRO A 4 -18.56 16.07 7.53
N GLY A 5 -17.24 16.07 7.79
CA GLY A 5 -16.26 16.93 7.13
C GLY A 5 -15.84 16.49 5.71
N VAL A 6 -16.28 15.32 5.25
CA VAL A 6 -15.90 14.75 3.94
C VAL A 6 -16.81 15.27 2.84
N SER A 7 -16.22 15.72 1.71
CA SER A 7 -17.00 16.19 0.57
C SER A 7 -17.90 15.08 0.00
N ALA A 8 -19.02 15.46 -0.62
CA ALA A 8 -19.94 14.50 -1.22
C ALA A 8 -19.25 13.60 -2.27
N GLU A 9 -18.30 14.16 -3.03
CA GLU A 9 -17.50 13.41 -4.02
C GLU A 9 -16.62 12.35 -3.35
N VAL A 10 -15.92 12.70 -2.27
CA VAL A 10 -15.08 11.74 -1.53
C VAL A 10 -15.95 10.69 -0.85
N ALA A 11 -17.10 11.09 -0.27
CA ALA A 11 -18.04 10.14 0.32
C ALA A 11 -18.55 9.12 -0.71
N ALA A 12 -18.87 9.57 -1.94
CA ALA A 12 -19.26 8.67 -3.03
C ALA A 12 -18.12 7.72 -3.43
N LEU A 13 -16.88 8.21 -3.48
CA LEU A 13 -15.70 7.39 -3.76
C LEU A 13 -15.48 6.32 -2.67
N LEU A 14 -15.60 6.69 -1.40
CA LEU A 14 -15.44 5.77 -0.26
C LEU A 14 -16.53 4.70 -0.23
N ALA A 15 -17.75 5.00 -0.72
CA ALA A 15 -18.81 4.01 -0.86
C ALA A 15 -18.60 3.09 -2.08
N PHE A 16 -17.93 3.57 -3.13
CA PHE A 16 -17.64 2.80 -4.35
C PHE A 16 -16.47 1.83 -4.18
N ALA A 17 -15.41 2.27 -3.51
CA ALA A 17 -14.13 1.57 -3.46
C ALA A 17 -14.20 0.12 -2.93
N PRO A 18 -14.96 -0.20 -1.85
CA PRO A 18 -14.98 -1.56 -1.33
C PRO A 18 -15.57 -2.58 -2.33
N ALA A 19 -16.67 -2.21 -2.98
CA ALA A 19 -17.40 -3.10 -3.89
C ALA A 19 -16.67 -3.35 -5.22
N GLN A 20 -15.76 -2.45 -5.62
CA GLN A 20 -15.21 -2.44 -6.98
C GLN A 20 -13.69 -2.60 -7.04
N LEU A 21 -12.98 -2.22 -5.97
CA LEU A 21 -11.51 -2.19 -5.94
C LEU A 21 -10.91 -3.13 -4.88
N GLY A 22 -11.75 -3.84 -4.12
CA GLY A 22 -11.31 -4.80 -3.11
C GLY A 22 -10.68 -4.17 -1.86
N PHE A 23 -11.06 -2.92 -1.55
CA PHE A 23 -10.71 -2.28 -0.27
C PHE A 23 -11.73 -2.64 0.81
N ASP A 24 -11.32 -2.51 2.08
CA ASP A 24 -12.26 -2.56 3.20
C ASP A 24 -13.09 -1.28 3.30
N ASP A 25 -14.21 -1.35 4.04
CA ASP A 25 -15.05 -0.19 4.31
C ASP A 25 -14.28 0.92 5.02
N ALA A 26 -14.50 2.16 4.59
CA ALA A 26 -13.90 3.32 5.24
C ALA A 26 -14.43 3.47 6.68
N ALA A 27 -13.49 3.62 7.62
CA ALA A 27 -13.78 3.79 9.03
C ALA A 27 -13.26 5.14 9.55
N SER A 28 -13.96 5.69 10.54
CA SER A 28 -13.50 6.85 11.31
C SER A 28 -13.03 6.35 12.68
N ALA A 29 -11.86 6.80 13.09
CA ALA A 29 -11.30 6.53 14.41
C ALA A 29 -10.64 7.79 14.96
N ASP A 30 -10.65 7.96 16.28
CA ASP A 30 -9.81 8.96 16.93
C ASP A 30 -8.32 8.58 16.82
N GLU A 31 -7.44 9.57 16.97
CA GLU A 31 -5.99 9.40 16.80
C GLU A 31 -5.40 8.37 17.78
N SER A 32 -5.89 8.33 19.02
CA SER A 32 -5.40 7.39 20.04
C SER A 32 -5.78 5.95 19.70
N SER A 33 -7.00 5.73 19.21
CA SER A 33 -7.46 4.42 18.73
C SER A 33 -6.74 3.99 17.47
N PHE A 34 -6.56 4.90 16.51
CA PHE A 34 -5.80 4.64 15.30
C PHE A 34 -4.35 4.23 15.61
N ALA A 35 -3.66 5.00 16.45
CA ALA A 35 -2.29 4.70 16.83
C ALA A 35 -2.20 3.37 17.61
N ARG A 36 -3.18 3.03 18.46
CA ARG A 36 -3.22 1.74 19.15
C ARG A 36 -3.38 0.59 18.18
N HIS A 37 -4.32 0.67 17.24
CA HIS A 37 -4.52 -0.36 16.21
C HIS A 37 -3.25 -0.59 15.37
N LEU A 38 -2.54 0.48 15.00
CA LEU A 38 -1.24 0.35 14.34
C LEU A 38 -0.18 -0.32 15.23
N ALA A 39 -0.12 0.03 16.52
CA ALA A 39 0.82 -0.59 17.46
C ALA A 39 0.52 -2.07 17.71
N ASP A 40 -0.76 -2.46 17.68
CA ASP A 40 -1.20 -3.84 17.91
C ASP A 40 -1.21 -4.70 16.64
N GLY A 41 -0.87 -4.12 15.48
CA GLY A 41 -0.81 -4.83 14.19
C GLY A 41 -2.15 -5.08 13.52
N ALA A 42 -3.20 -4.36 13.92
CA ALA A 42 -4.55 -4.55 13.38
C ALA A 42 -4.66 -4.24 11.88
N TYR A 43 -3.71 -3.48 11.32
CA TYR A 43 -3.66 -3.13 9.89
C TYR A 43 -2.49 -3.78 9.15
N ASP A 44 -1.81 -4.76 9.76
CA ASP A 44 -0.66 -5.38 9.14
C ASP A 44 -1.09 -6.23 7.94
N VAL A 45 -0.37 -6.06 6.82
CA VAL A 45 -0.50 -6.91 5.64
C VAL A 45 0.85 -7.55 5.38
N SER A 46 0.91 -8.89 5.52
CA SER A 46 2.15 -9.67 5.48
C SER A 46 3.08 -9.36 6.65
N VAL A 47 4.03 -8.42 6.49
CA VAL A 47 5.11 -8.18 7.48
C VAL A 47 4.91 -6.91 8.31
N GLY A 48 3.95 -6.07 7.96
CA GLY A 48 3.69 -4.80 8.64
C GLY A 48 2.66 -3.96 7.88
N ALA A 49 2.56 -2.67 8.21
CA ALA A 49 1.58 -1.76 7.61
C ALA A 49 2.26 -0.61 6.84
N ARG A 50 1.62 -0.13 5.77
CA ARG A 50 2.00 1.10 5.06
C ARG A 50 0.86 2.10 5.19
N VAL A 51 1.13 3.25 5.81
CA VAL A 51 0.13 4.29 6.06
C VAL A 51 0.50 5.52 5.25
N ARG A 52 -0.30 5.84 4.22
CA ARG A 52 -0.21 7.13 3.53
C ARG A 52 -1.01 8.16 4.32
N VAL A 53 -0.33 9.13 4.91
CA VAL A 53 -0.98 10.23 5.64
C VAL A 53 -1.41 11.30 4.66
N VAL A 54 -2.68 11.70 4.76
CA VAL A 54 -3.24 12.85 4.02
C VAL A 54 -3.64 13.90 5.04
N GLY A 55 -3.02 15.08 4.98
CA GLY A 55 -3.21 16.13 5.98
C GLY A 55 -2.21 15.99 7.13
N THR A 56 -2.70 16.04 8.37
CA THR A 56 -1.88 16.02 9.59
C THR A 56 -2.02 14.71 10.36
N LEU A 57 -0.99 14.35 11.12
CA LEU A 57 -0.98 13.22 12.04
C LEU A 57 -0.39 13.67 13.38
N ASP A 58 -1.03 13.33 14.49
CA ASP A 58 -0.49 13.55 15.83
C ASP A 58 0.96 13.03 15.95
N PRO A 59 1.93 13.89 16.32
CA PRO A 59 3.31 13.50 16.57
C PRO A 59 3.45 12.30 17.53
N ALA A 60 2.55 12.16 18.52
CA ALA A 60 2.58 11.05 19.47
C ALA A 60 2.39 9.69 18.78
N THR A 61 1.73 9.64 17.62
CA THR A 61 1.59 8.40 16.82
C THR A 61 2.96 7.88 16.39
N ARG A 62 3.86 8.78 15.94
CA ARG A 62 5.21 8.41 15.51
C ARG A 62 6.04 7.89 16.68
N GLU A 63 5.95 8.52 17.84
CA GLU A 63 6.65 8.09 19.05
C GLU A 63 6.19 6.69 19.49
N ARG A 64 4.88 6.42 19.48
CA ARG A 64 4.32 5.11 19.83
C ARG A 64 4.75 4.01 18.87
N LEU A 65 4.94 4.34 17.59
CA LEU A 65 5.36 3.39 16.56
C LEU A 65 6.88 3.22 16.47
N ALA A 66 7.68 3.91 17.30
CA ALA A 66 9.13 3.78 17.30
C ALA A 66 9.63 2.33 17.54
N ALA A 67 8.84 1.51 18.24
CA ALA A 67 9.13 0.10 18.48
C ALA A 67 8.71 -0.84 17.32
N ARG A 68 8.08 -0.31 16.26
CA ARG A 68 7.54 -1.05 15.12
C ARG A 68 8.17 -0.59 13.79
N PRO A 69 9.44 -0.94 13.53
CA PRO A 69 10.13 -0.55 12.29
C PRO A 69 9.48 -1.06 11.00
N GLU A 70 8.63 -2.09 11.09
CA GLU A 70 7.86 -2.65 10.00
C GLU A 70 6.64 -1.81 9.58
N VAL A 71 6.26 -0.79 10.36
CA VAL A 71 5.19 0.15 10.03
C VAL A 71 5.77 1.39 9.35
N ALA A 72 5.48 1.57 8.06
CA ALA A 72 5.89 2.73 7.30
C ALA A 72 4.82 3.85 7.38
N LEU A 73 5.13 4.93 8.10
CA LEU A 73 4.37 6.18 8.02
C LEU A 73 4.90 7.05 6.87
N LEU A 74 4.07 7.27 5.85
CA LEU A 74 4.38 8.04 4.65
C LEU A 74 3.66 9.38 4.71
N ASP A 75 4.33 10.39 5.28
CA ASP A 75 3.79 11.71 5.62
C ASP A 75 4.34 12.86 4.77
N ASP A 76 5.16 12.56 3.76
CA ASP A 76 5.57 13.53 2.75
C ASP A 76 4.36 14.17 2.06
N ALA A 77 4.51 15.41 1.59
CA ALA A 77 3.46 16.11 0.86
C ALA A 77 2.98 15.30 -0.36
N VAL A 78 1.66 15.19 -0.52
CA VAL A 78 1.06 14.51 -1.68
C VAL A 78 1.40 15.26 -2.96
N THR A 79 1.84 14.52 -3.98
CA THR A 79 2.19 15.10 -5.29
C THR A 79 1.33 14.55 -6.43
N ALA A 80 1.05 15.38 -7.43
CA ALA A 80 0.36 14.96 -8.66
C ALA A 80 1.24 14.06 -9.56
N SER A 81 2.55 13.94 -9.27
CA SER A 81 3.45 13.08 -10.03
C SER A 81 3.17 11.61 -9.72
N GLY A 82 2.46 10.94 -10.62
CA GLY A 82 2.18 9.50 -10.51
C GLY A 82 3.44 8.65 -10.36
N ARG A 83 4.56 9.03 -11.00
CA ARG A 83 5.85 8.32 -10.86
C ARG A 83 6.38 8.34 -9.42
N VAL A 84 6.05 9.36 -8.63
CA VAL A 84 6.46 9.47 -7.22
C VAL A 84 5.45 8.81 -6.30
N GLU A 85 4.15 9.05 -6.48
CA GLU A 85 3.12 8.50 -5.58
C GLU A 85 2.85 7.01 -5.80
N LEU A 86 2.82 6.51 -7.04
CA LEU A 86 2.45 5.11 -7.33
C LEU A 86 3.38 4.09 -6.67
N ARG A 87 4.63 4.45 -6.33
CA ARG A 87 5.57 3.57 -5.61
C ARG A 87 5.08 3.15 -4.23
N TYR A 88 4.14 3.90 -3.63
CA TYR A 88 3.56 3.57 -2.34
C TYR A 88 2.45 2.52 -2.42
N TRP A 89 1.92 2.29 -3.63
CA TRP A 89 0.78 1.39 -3.89
C TRP A 89 1.19 0.11 -4.63
N LEU A 90 2.44 0.01 -5.06
CA LEU A 90 2.99 -1.13 -5.78
C LEU A 90 4.01 -1.88 -4.93
N LYS A 91 4.18 -3.17 -5.27
CA LYS A 91 5.26 -4.01 -4.78
C LYS A 91 6.19 -4.31 -5.95
N GLU A 92 7.44 -3.90 -5.83
CA GLU A 92 8.45 -4.23 -6.83
C GLU A 92 8.73 -5.74 -6.80
N GLN A 93 8.91 -6.34 -7.97
CA GLN A 93 9.20 -7.76 -8.10
C GLN A 93 10.22 -7.98 -9.22
N ALA A 94 11.27 -8.75 -8.92
CA ALA A 94 12.20 -9.25 -9.91
C ALA A 94 11.96 -10.75 -10.10
N VAL A 95 11.87 -11.18 -11.36
CA VAL A 95 11.76 -12.59 -11.74
C VAL A 95 12.97 -12.95 -12.59
N SER A 96 13.73 -13.95 -12.15
CA SER A 96 14.89 -14.45 -12.89
C SER A 96 14.63 -15.88 -13.34
N ILE A 97 14.86 -16.17 -14.62
CA ILE A 97 14.56 -17.45 -15.25
C ILE A 97 15.80 -17.93 -15.98
N THR A 98 16.24 -19.16 -15.69
CA THR A 98 17.33 -19.79 -16.43
C THR A 98 16.83 -20.22 -17.82
N LEU A 99 17.44 -19.68 -18.87
CA LEU A 99 17.02 -19.95 -20.25
C LEU A 99 17.69 -21.20 -20.87
N HIS A 100 18.40 -21.98 -20.08
CA HIS A 100 19.15 -23.14 -20.54
C HIS A 100 19.03 -24.34 -19.61
N ARG A 101 19.31 -25.52 -20.16
CA ARG A 101 19.49 -26.76 -19.41
C ARG A 101 20.86 -27.35 -19.76
N PHE A 102 21.77 -27.35 -18.78
CA PHE A 102 23.17 -27.75 -18.99
C PHE A 102 23.86 -26.99 -20.13
N GLY A 103 23.61 -25.68 -20.23
CA GLY A 103 24.14 -24.81 -21.30
C GLY A 103 23.39 -24.89 -22.63
N ASN A 104 22.55 -25.91 -22.86
CA ASN A 104 21.71 -25.98 -24.06
C ASN A 104 20.51 -25.03 -23.92
N PRO A 105 20.24 -24.14 -24.89
CA PRO A 105 19.09 -23.26 -24.84
C PRO A 105 17.76 -24.01 -24.70
N SER A 106 16.88 -23.52 -23.85
CA SER A 106 15.52 -24.04 -23.68
C SER A 106 14.53 -23.17 -24.47
N SER A 107 14.03 -23.70 -25.59
CA SER A 107 13.06 -22.99 -26.43
C SER A 107 11.81 -22.54 -25.67
N ALA A 108 11.31 -23.39 -24.75
CA ALA A 108 10.14 -23.07 -23.93
C ALA A 108 10.39 -21.88 -22.98
N PHE A 109 11.55 -21.81 -22.32
CA PHE A 109 11.86 -20.69 -21.43
C PHE A 109 12.16 -19.41 -22.19
N HIS A 110 12.74 -19.51 -23.39
CA HIS A 110 12.87 -18.36 -24.28
C HIS A 110 11.50 -17.83 -24.73
N ALA A 111 10.57 -18.69 -25.13
CA ALA A 111 9.22 -18.28 -25.50
C ALA A 111 8.49 -17.57 -24.34
N LEU A 112 8.56 -18.14 -23.13
CA LEU A 112 8.01 -17.52 -21.93
C LEU A 112 8.66 -16.16 -21.62
N ALA A 113 9.98 -16.04 -21.77
CA ALA A 113 10.68 -14.79 -21.52
C ALA A 113 10.28 -13.67 -22.49
N GLU A 114 9.93 -14.00 -23.73
CA GLU A 114 9.41 -13.02 -24.70
C GLU A 114 7.96 -12.64 -24.37
N GLU A 115 7.11 -13.62 -24.01
CA GLU A 115 5.73 -13.36 -23.54
C GLU A 115 5.71 -12.40 -22.34
N LEU A 116 6.60 -12.60 -21.36
CA LEU A 116 6.65 -11.77 -20.15
C LEU A 116 7.17 -10.35 -20.38
N LYS A 117 7.88 -10.08 -21.49
CA LYS A 117 8.39 -8.74 -21.81
C LYS A 117 7.36 -7.86 -22.51
N GLY A 118 6.35 -8.45 -23.14
CA GLY A 118 5.35 -7.76 -23.97
C GLY A 118 5.88 -7.44 -25.36
#